data_AF-B8J4J7-F1
#
_entry.id   AF-B8J4J7-F1
#
_cell.length_a   1.000
_cell.length_b   1.000
_cell.length_c   1.000
_cell.angle_alpha   90.00
_cell.angle_beta   90.00
_cell.angle_gamma   90.00
#
_symmetry.space_group_name_H-M   'P 1'
#
loop_
_entity.id
_entity.type
_entity.pdbx_description
1 polymer ?
#
loop_
_entity_poly.entity_id
_entity_poly.type
_entity_poly.pdbx_seq_one_letter_code
_entity_poly.pdbx_strand_id
1 'polypeptide(L)'
;MKRSRRMFLMGAGAAGLSTMAGHGSGDALAAAGGTQYATLLELEKCIGCGACVQGCRERNGTRYPVVSRPMPELFPPGTKTEDWSQRQGVDDRLTPYNWLYIETVTVQKNGANLDLHIPRRCMHCTNPPCANLCPWGACSRDPQTGTVNISPSTCLGGAKCRTVCPWHVPQRQSGVGPYLHLMPRFAGNGVMYKCDRCADSYAGGQLPACIEVCPEQVQTIGPRAELLAHAQALAAERGHYLYGVAENGGTNTFYLSPVPFEDLAVAREAGPGRPTLADVPDSMAQAANLGRMLVAAPLAGIAAGMARSVKSGSAALDEKQAAAKPASLALPGWIKRVWVAVALILGFTGMMQMPIAARYGLTRLPGMGWTGNFYTTLNIHYVAGAVLIALCCLLIALRLKAGGGFPRFVFWGAVRASLVVGLVLTGIFRVLKNLPAFSFAPELVMGMDLAHLGLAAVLGALSLALWVSGRKAWTGPAR
;
A
#
# COMPACT_ATOMS: atom_id res chain seq x y z
N MET A 1 50.51 3.38 18.92
CA MET A 1 49.37 3.66 18.02
C MET A 1 48.76 2.37 17.46
N LYS A 2 47.71 1.83 18.09
CA LYS A 2 46.89 0.74 17.53
C LYS A 2 45.41 0.99 17.91
N ARG A 3 44.83 2.08 17.40
CA ARG A 3 43.36 2.25 17.38
C ARG A 3 42.82 1.20 16.39
N SER A 4 42.19 0.14 16.92
CA SER A 4 41.85 -1.04 16.11
C SER A 4 40.79 -0.72 15.06
N ARG A 5 40.95 -1.32 13.87
CA ARG A 5 40.00 -1.31 12.75
C ARG A 5 38.54 -1.66 13.14
N ARG A 6 38.31 -2.27 14.32
CA ARG A 6 36.97 -2.55 14.87
C ARG A 6 36.20 -1.29 15.28
N MET A 7 36.87 -0.25 15.79
CA MET A 7 36.19 1.02 16.11
C MET A 7 35.77 1.77 14.85
N PHE A 8 36.56 1.67 13.77
CA PHE A 8 36.23 2.28 12.48
C PHE A 8 35.03 1.59 11.81
N LEU A 9 34.94 0.26 11.86
CA LEU A 9 33.78 -0.49 11.37
C LEU A 9 32.52 -0.32 12.25
N MET A 10 32.68 -0.17 13.57
CA MET A 10 31.58 0.15 14.49
C MET A 10 31.06 1.59 14.27
N GLY A 11 31.95 2.54 14.01
CA GLY A 11 31.59 3.91 13.62
C GLY A 11 30.89 3.97 12.26
N ALA A 12 31.35 3.19 11.27
CA ALA A 12 30.73 3.12 9.96
C ALA A 12 29.33 2.46 9.97
N GLY A 13 29.13 1.43 10.81
CA GLY A 13 27.83 0.75 10.95
C GLY A 13 26.77 1.58 11.67
N ALA A 14 27.17 2.40 12.66
CA ALA A 14 26.27 3.35 13.32
C ALA A 14 26.03 4.61 12.47
N ALA A 15 27.04 5.11 11.76
CA ALA A 15 26.90 6.24 10.83
C ALA A 15 26.06 5.90 9.60
N GLY A 16 26.09 4.65 9.12
CA GLY A 16 25.24 4.17 8.03
C GLY A 16 23.75 4.10 8.36
N LEU A 17 23.37 4.01 9.63
CA LEU A 17 21.97 4.09 10.07
C LEU A 17 21.54 5.51 10.45
N SER A 18 22.45 6.32 10.99
CA SER A 18 22.16 7.72 11.37
C SER A 18 22.07 8.68 10.18
N THR A 19 22.63 8.33 9.02
CA THR A 19 22.50 9.13 7.78
C THR A 19 21.10 9.09 7.16
N MET A 20 20.20 8.23 7.64
CA MET A 20 18.78 8.29 7.28
C MET A 20 17.94 9.20 8.21
N ALA A 21 18.55 9.72 9.28
CA ALA A 21 17.93 10.69 10.21
C ALA A 21 18.44 12.12 10.01
N GLY A 22 19.35 12.34 9.05
CA GLY A 22 19.75 13.67 8.62
C GLY A 22 18.62 14.32 7.83
N HIS A 23 18.37 15.60 8.10
CA HIS A 23 17.47 16.49 7.38
C HIS A 23 17.90 16.69 5.91
N GLY A 24 17.93 15.61 5.14
CA GLY A 24 18.01 15.64 3.69
C GLY A 24 16.66 16.12 3.18
N SER A 25 16.61 17.39 2.82
CA SER A 25 15.56 18.06 2.06
C SER A 25 14.88 17.06 1.12
N GLY A 26 13.56 16.90 1.27
CA GLY A 26 12.73 16.08 0.36
C GLY A 26 12.89 16.48 -1.12
N ASP A 27 13.48 17.64 -1.38
CA ASP A 27 13.74 18.21 -2.71
C ASP A 27 14.74 17.38 -3.53
N ALA A 28 15.75 16.75 -2.93
CA ALA A 28 16.78 16.01 -3.68
C ALA A 28 16.29 14.64 -4.19
N LEU A 29 15.28 14.04 -3.53
CA LEU A 29 14.63 12.82 -4.00
C LEU A 29 13.37 13.11 -4.84
N ALA A 30 12.78 14.30 -4.68
CA ALA A 30 11.67 14.78 -5.52
C ALA A 30 12.13 15.10 -6.96
N ALA A 31 13.40 15.51 -7.14
CA ALA A 31 13.96 15.85 -8.46
C ALA A 31 14.12 14.66 -9.43
N ALA A 32 13.91 13.42 -8.99
CA ALA A 32 13.95 12.22 -9.85
C ALA A 32 12.56 11.76 -10.34
N GLY A 33 11.48 12.44 -9.95
CA GLY A 33 10.11 12.11 -10.34
C GLY A 33 9.68 12.83 -11.61
N GLY A 34 9.01 12.14 -12.53
CA GLY A 34 8.41 12.80 -13.70
C GLY A 34 7.20 13.66 -13.34
N THR A 35 6.69 14.38 -14.33
CA THR A 35 5.59 15.33 -14.17
C THR A 35 4.29 14.64 -13.77
N GLN A 36 3.80 14.86 -12.55
CA GLN A 36 2.45 14.41 -12.20
C GLN A 36 1.43 15.25 -12.96
N TYR A 37 0.49 14.59 -13.64
CA TYR A 37 -0.61 15.25 -14.34
C TYR A 37 -1.93 15.07 -13.59
N ALA A 38 -2.78 16.09 -13.66
CA ALA A 38 -4.13 16.07 -13.12
C ALA A 38 -5.16 16.47 -14.17
N THR A 39 -6.43 16.22 -13.90
CA THR A 39 -7.55 16.75 -14.68
C THR A 39 -8.44 17.63 -13.84
N LEU A 40 -8.88 18.77 -14.36
CA LEU A 40 -9.89 19.64 -13.74
C LEU A 40 -11.20 19.48 -14.51
N LEU A 41 -12.31 19.34 -13.79
CA LEU A 41 -13.66 19.23 -14.33
C LEU A 41 -14.51 20.39 -13.80
N GLU A 42 -14.89 21.31 -14.67
CA GLU A 42 -15.74 22.46 -14.35
C GLU A 42 -17.21 22.07 -14.51
N LEU A 43 -17.86 21.67 -13.41
CA LEU A 43 -19.19 21.05 -13.44
C LEU A 43 -20.29 21.96 -13.99
N GLU A 44 -20.15 23.27 -13.82
CA GLU A 44 -21.09 24.26 -14.35
C GLU A 44 -21.19 24.26 -15.89
N LYS A 45 -20.13 23.80 -16.58
CA LYS A 45 -20.11 23.72 -18.05
C LYS A 45 -20.77 22.44 -18.59
N CYS A 46 -21.00 21.45 -17.73
CA CYS A 46 -21.42 20.13 -18.20
C CYS A 46 -22.91 20.10 -18.52
N ILE A 47 -23.24 19.88 -19.79
CA ILE A 47 -24.63 19.74 -20.28
C ILE A 47 -25.15 18.30 -20.26
N GLY A 48 -24.41 17.36 -19.67
CA GLY A 48 -24.85 15.96 -19.55
C GLY A 48 -24.99 15.16 -20.85
N CYS A 49 -24.42 15.63 -21.97
CA CYS A 49 -24.63 15.03 -23.30
C CYS A 49 -24.07 13.60 -23.49
N GLY A 50 -23.25 13.09 -22.56
CA GLY A 50 -22.71 11.73 -22.63
C GLY A 50 -21.58 11.51 -23.65
N ALA A 51 -21.19 12.51 -24.44
CA ALA A 51 -20.11 12.37 -25.45
C ALA A 51 -18.81 11.83 -24.85
N CYS A 52 -18.45 12.28 -23.65
CA CYS A 52 -17.25 11.79 -22.95
C CYS A 52 -17.33 10.29 -22.59
N VAL A 53 -18.52 9.77 -22.28
CA VAL A 53 -18.77 8.34 -22.01
C VAL A 53 -18.64 7.55 -23.29
N GLN A 54 -19.24 8.03 -24.39
CA GLN A 54 -19.14 7.41 -25.70
C GLN A 54 -17.68 7.36 -26.19
N GLY A 55 -16.95 8.48 -26.17
CA GLY A 55 -15.55 8.52 -26.57
C GLY A 55 -14.66 7.62 -25.71
N CYS A 56 -14.97 7.48 -24.41
CA CYS A 56 -14.30 6.51 -23.54
C CYS A 56 -14.57 5.06 -23.98
N ARG A 57 -15.80 4.72 -24.36
CA ARG A 57 -16.19 3.38 -24.83
C ARG A 57 -15.58 3.05 -26.19
N GLU A 58 -15.67 3.96 -27.15
CA GLU A 58 -15.13 3.76 -28.50
C GLU A 58 -13.62 3.51 -28.46
N ARG A 59 -12.87 4.36 -27.73
CA ARG A 59 -11.43 4.19 -27.55
C ARG A 59 -11.05 2.86 -26.90
N ASN A 60 -11.77 2.46 -25.85
CA ASN A 60 -11.39 1.32 -25.03
C ASN A 60 -12.12 0.02 -25.38
N GLY A 61 -12.96 -0.01 -26.42
CA GLY A 61 -13.80 -1.15 -26.76
C GLY A 61 -13.01 -2.45 -26.97
N THR A 62 -11.83 -2.37 -27.59
CA THR A 62 -10.91 -3.51 -27.79
C THR A 62 -10.23 -3.98 -26.51
N ARG A 63 -10.25 -3.16 -25.46
CA ARG A 63 -9.65 -3.44 -24.14
C ARG A 63 -10.65 -3.97 -23.13
N TYR A 64 -11.93 -4.04 -23.51
CA TYR A 64 -12.96 -4.63 -22.67
C TYR A 64 -12.80 -6.15 -22.57
N PRO A 65 -13.11 -6.74 -21.40
CA PRO A 65 -12.85 -8.15 -21.16
C PRO A 65 -13.66 -9.06 -22.09
N VAL A 66 -12.98 -10.05 -22.67
CA VAL A 66 -13.62 -11.18 -23.37
C VAL A 66 -13.63 -12.38 -22.44
N VAL A 67 -14.82 -12.77 -21.98
CA VAL A 67 -14.99 -13.80 -20.94
C VAL A 67 -14.75 -15.21 -21.50
N SER A 68 -13.87 -15.97 -20.86
CA SER A 68 -13.69 -17.41 -21.12
C SER A 68 -14.81 -18.22 -20.50
N ARG A 69 -15.44 -19.10 -21.28
CA ARG A 69 -16.53 -19.98 -20.84
C ARG A 69 -16.15 -21.47 -21.06
N PRO A 70 -16.59 -22.39 -20.17
CA PRO A 70 -17.23 -22.11 -18.88
C PRO A 70 -16.25 -21.47 -17.89
N MET A 71 -16.75 -20.62 -16.99
CA MET A 71 -15.93 -20.04 -15.92
C MET A 71 -15.60 -21.14 -14.89
N PRO A 72 -14.36 -21.19 -14.36
CA PRO A 72 -14.00 -22.19 -13.37
C PRO A 72 -14.77 -21.97 -12.06
N GLU A 73 -15.18 -23.07 -11.44
CA GLU A 73 -15.77 -23.04 -10.11
C GLU A 73 -14.71 -22.70 -9.06
N LEU A 74 -14.93 -21.61 -8.33
CA LEU A 74 -13.98 -21.06 -7.38
C LEU A 74 -14.04 -21.79 -6.03
N PHE A 75 -12.87 -21.97 -5.43
CA PHE A 75 -12.70 -22.50 -4.08
C PHE A 75 -12.45 -21.37 -3.06
N PRO A 76 -13.09 -21.42 -1.87
CA PRO A 76 -14.09 -22.41 -1.46
C PRO A 76 -15.45 -22.24 -2.18
N PRO A 77 -16.30 -23.29 -2.22
CA PRO A 77 -17.65 -23.20 -2.78
C PRO A 77 -18.43 -22.00 -2.19
N GLY A 78 -19.23 -21.34 -3.03
CA GLY A 78 -19.93 -20.10 -2.65
C GLY A 78 -19.09 -18.82 -2.76
N THR A 79 -17.84 -18.90 -3.24
CA THR A 79 -17.08 -17.71 -3.64
C THR A 79 -17.75 -17.03 -4.84
N LYS A 80 -18.20 -15.78 -4.65
CA LYS A 80 -18.95 -15.02 -5.65
C LYS A 80 -18.10 -14.72 -6.90
N THR A 81 -18.60 -15.13 -8.06
CA THR A 81 -18.17 -14.65 -9.38
C THR A 81 -18.90 -13.35 -9.73
N GLU A 82 -18.25 -12.49 -10.50
CA GLU A 82 -18.82 -11.23 -11.00
C GLU A 82 -18.76 -11.26 -12.52
N ASP A 83 -19.86 -11.64 -13.17
CA ASP A 83 -19.97 -11.63 -14.62
C ASP A 83 -20.80 -10.43 -15.10
N TRP A 84 -20.13 -9.46 -15.71
CA TRP A 84 -20.75 -8.28 -16.30
C TRP A 84 -20.94 -8.41 -17.83
N SER A 85 -20.53 -9.53 -18.44
CA SER A 85 -20.59 -9.68 -19.91
C SER A 85 -22.00 -9.65 -20.50
N GLN A 86 -23.02 -9.95 -19.70
CA GLN A 86 -24.44 -9.86 -20.08
C GLN A 86 -25.08 -8.50 -19.70
N ARG A 87 -24.30 -7.58 -19.13
CA ARG A 87 -24.76 -6.30 -18.57
C ARG A 87 -23.88 -5.13 -19.03
N GLN A 88 -23.32 -5.22 -20.22
CA GLN A 88 -22.37 -4.22 -20.74
C GLN A 88 -23.01 -2.85 -20.97
N GLY A 89 -24.33 -2.81 -21.23
CA GLY A 89 -25.08 -1.57 -21.42
C GLY A 89 -25.33 -0.75 -20.14
N VAL A 90 -25.00 -1.27 -18.95
CA VAL A 90 -25.15 -0.52 -17.69
C VAL A 90 -24.26 0.72 -17.71
N ASP A 91 -24.88 1.89 -17.59
CA ASP A 91 -24.26 3.20 -17.76
C ASP A 91 -24.48 4.15 -16.57
N ASP A 92 -25.23 3.75 -15.55
CA ASP A 92 -25.51 4.53 -14.34
C ASP A 92 -24.46 4.37 -13.21
N ARG A 93 -23.34 3.73 -13.56
CA ARG A 93 -22.21 3.41 -12.67
C ARG A 93 -21.00 2.96 -13.47
N LEU A 94 -19.87 2.91 -12.78
CA LEU A 94 -18.66 2.25 -13.27
C LEU A 94 -18.85 0.73 -13.27
N THR A 95 -18.38 0.09 -14.34
CA THR A 95 -18.37 -1.36 -14.56
C THR A 95 -17.07 -1.77 -15.28
N PRO A 96 -16.78 -3.07 -15.45
CA PRO A 96 -15.66 -3.50 -16.29
C PRO A 96 -15.74 -3.04 -17.76
N TYR A 97 -16.94 -2.69 -18.24
CA TYR A 97 -17.24 -2.24 -19.60
C TYR A 97 -17.62 -0.75 -19.66
N ASN A 98 -17.58 -0.04 -18.54
CA ASN A 98 -17.96 1.37 -18.44
C ASN A 98 -17.06 2.09 -17.43
N TRP A 99 -16.01 2.78 -17.91
CA TRP A 99 -14.95 3.34 -17.05
C TRP A 99 -15.16 4.81 -16.68
N LEU A 100 -16.21 5.42 -17.24
CA LEU A 100 -16.70 6.77 -17.02
C LEU A 100 -18.22 6.73 -17.17
N TYR A 101 -18.96 7.43 -16.31
CA TYR A 101 -20.40 7.66 -16.51
C TYR A 101 -20.77 9.10 -16.16
N ILE A 102 -21.95 9.57 -16.58
CA ILE A 102 -22.51 10.85 -16.13
C ILE A 102 -23.48 10.59 -14.98
N GLU A 103 -23.25 11.26 -13.86
CA GLU A 103 -24.17 11.30 -12.74
C GLU A 103 -24.92 12.63 -12.78
N THR A 104 -26.25 12.57 -12.82
CA THR A 104 -27.10 13.77 -12.75
C THR A 104 -27.67 13.89 -11.35
N VAL A 105 -27.54 15.06 -10.76
CA VAL A 105 -28.12 15.41 -9.46
C VAL A 105 -28.87 16.72 -9.55
N THR A 106 -30.00 16.81 -8.86
CA THR A 106 -30.76 18.06 -8.71
C THR A 106 -30.54 18.58 -7.30
N VAL A 107 -30.08 19.82 -7.19
CA VAL A 107 -29.77 20.49 -5.92
C VAL A 107 -30.39 21.88 -5.88
N GLN A 108 -30.47 22.48 -4.70
CA GLN A 108 -30.93 23.86 -4.55
C GLN A 108 -29.75 24.83 -4.67
N LYS A 109 -29.89 25.87 -5.50
CA LYS A 109 -28.98 27.02 -5.52
C LYS A 109 -29.82 28.29 -5.53
N ASN A 110 -29.67 29.15 -4.52
CA ASN A 110 -30.42 30.41 -4.39
C ASN A 110 -31.95 30.26 -4.49
N GLY A 111 -32.50 29.17 -3.95
CA GLY A 111 -33.95 28.91 -3.96
C GLY A 111 -34.51 28.37 -5.28
N ALA A 112 -33.65 28.03 -6.25
CA ALA A 112 -34.03 27.37 -7.49
C ALA A 112 -33.37 25.98 -7.61
N ASN A 113 -34.08 25.07 -8.29
CA ASN A 113 -33.52 23.78 -8.69
C ASN A 113 -32.42 24.00 -9.73
N LEU A 114 -31.26 23.41 -9.49
CA LEU A 114 -30.14 23.33 -10.41
C LEU A 114 -29.82 21.86 -10.67
N ASP A 115 -29.89 21.45 -11.93
CA ASP A 115 -29.40 20.15 -12.38
C ASP A 115 -27.91 20.26 -12.69
N LEU A 116 -27.12 19.35 -12.10
CA LEU A 116 -25.69 19.24 -12.36
C LEU A 116 -25.37 17.86 -12.91
N HIS A 117 -24.56 17.85 -13.97
CA HIS A 117 -24.10 16.65 -14.64
C HIS A 117 -22.62 16.43 -14.33
N ILE A 118 -22.29 15.30 -13.71
CA ILE A 118 -20.99 15.06 -13.09
C ILE A 118 -20.35 13.84 -13.76
N PRO A 119 -19.30 14.03 -14.59
CA PRO A 119 -18.55 12.90 -15.14
C PRO A 119 -17.80 12.15 -14.03
N ARG A 120 -18.21 10.92 -13.73
CA ARG A 120 -17.65 10.10 -12.64
C ARG A 120 -16.65 9.08 -13.17
N ARG A 121 -15.43 9.11 -12.63
CA ARG A 121 -14.33 8.18 -12.94
C ARG A 121 -13.34 8.04 -11.78
N CYS A 122 -12.23 7.33 -12.01
CA CYS A 122 -11.14 7.22 -11.04
C CYS A 122 -10.53 8.59 -10.71
N MET A 123 -10.23 8.84 -9.43
CA MET A 123 -9.59 10.07 -8.96
C MET A 123 -8.07 10.13 -9.18
N HIS A 124 -7.45 9.00 -9.58
CA HIS A 124 -6.00 8.87 -9.78
C HIS A 124 -5.17 9.44 -8.61
N CYS A 125 -5.51 9.05 -7.37
CA CYS A 125 -4.96 9.61 -6.13
C CYS A 125 -3.44 9.78 -6.14
N THR A 126 -2.93 10.83 -5.49
CA THR A 126 -1.48 11.03 -5.33
C THR A 126 -0.88 9.95 -4.45
N ASN A 127 -1.59 9.48 -3.42
CA ASN A 127 -1.22 8.32 -2.62
C ASN A 127 -2.25 7.19 -2.74
N PRO A 128 -2.23 6.39 -3.82
CA PRO A 128 -3.31 5.48 -4.16
C PRO A 128 -3.25 4.17 -3.36
N PRO A 129 -4.18 3.92 -2.41
CA PRO A 129 -4.20 2.66 -1.66
C PRO A 129 -4.42 1.46 -2.58
N CYS A 130 -5.13 1.64 -3.70
CA CYS A 130 -5.36 0.57 -4.68
C CYS A 130 -4.07 0.05 -5.33
N ALA A 131 -3.08 0.91 -5.58
CA ALA A 131 -1.79 0.52 -6.15
C ALA A 131 -0.82 0.03 -5.08
N ASN A 132 -0.65 0.81 -4.01
CA ASN A 132 0.31 0.52 -2.94
C ASN A 132 0.08 -0.87 -2.31
N LEU A 133 -1.20 -1.28 -2.23
CA LEU A 133 -1.62 -2.49 -1.55
C LEU A 133 -1.82 -3.70 -2.46
N CYS A 134 -1.59 -3.55 -3.78
CA CYS A 134 -1.70 -4.65 -4.73
C CYS A 134 -0.47 -5.57 -4.61
N PRO A 135 -0.63 -6.82 -4.14
CA PRO A 135 0.51 -7.71 -3.88
C PRO A 135 1.18 -8.24 -5.15
N TRP A 136 0.55 -8.05 -6.31
CA TRP A 136 1.01 -8.54 -7.61
C TRP A 136 1.64 -7.43 -8.45
N GLY A 137 1.73 -6.20 -7.94
CA GLY A 137 2.12 -5.04 -8.75
C GLY A 137 1.15 -4.70 -9.89
N ALA A 138 0.04 -5.44 -10.05
CA ALA A 138 -0.89 -5.28 -11.17
C ALA A 138 -1.61 -3.94 -11.17
N CYS A 139 -1.77 -3.29 -10.02
CA CYS A 139 -2.20 -1.90 -9.94
C CYS A 139 -0.98 -1.07 -9.55
N SER A 140 -0.64 -0.07 -10.35
CA SER A 140 0.57 0.73 -10.20
C SER A 140 0.28 2.20 -10.43
N ARG A 141 1.12 3.06 -9.83
CA ARG A 141 1.18 4.49 -10.14
C ARG A 141 2.38 4.72 -11.03
N ASP A 142 2.15 5.22 -12.23
CA ASP A 142 3.23 5.59 -13.13
C ASP A 142 4.05 6.75 -12.54
N PRO A 143 5.37 6.57 -12.30
CA PRO A 143 6.23 7.63 -11.77
C PRO A 143 6.38 8.83 -12.72
N GLN A 144 6.14 8.65 -14.02
CA GLN A 144 6.33 9.70 -15.01
C GLN A 144 5.11 10.58 -15.19
N THR A 145 3.91 10.01 -15.10
CA THR A 145 2.66 10.74 -15.35
C THR A 145 1.77 10.93 -14.12
N GLY A 146 2.02 10.17 -13.04
CA GLY A 146 1.11 10.06 -11.89
C GLY A 146 -0.16 9.25 -12.17
N THR A 147 -0.29 8.61 -13.34
CA THR A 147 -1.44 7.76 -13.66
C THR A 147 -1.45 6.51 -12.80
N VAL A 148 -2.52 6.33 -12.04
CA VAL A 148 -2.85 5.04 -11.43
C VAL A 148 -3.55 4.15 -12.45
N ASN A 149 -3.02 2.98 -12.80
CA ASN A 149 -3.62 2.05 -13.76
C ASN A 149 -3.68 0.60 -13.20
N ILE A 150 -4.44 -0.27 -13.87
CA ILE A 150 -4.46 -1.71 -13.58
C ILE A 150 -4.11 -2.46 -14.86
N SER A 151 -3.07 -3.29 -14.81
CA SER A 151 -2.66 -4.17 -15.90
C SER A 151 -3.51 -5.46 -15.91
N PRO A 152 -4.30 -5.73 -16.96
CA PRO A 152 -5.06 -6.97 -17.07
C PRO A 152 -4.20 -8.24 -17.17
N SER A 153 -2.99 -8.13 -17.71
CA SER A 153 -2.08 -9.28 -17.90
C SER A 153 -1.45 -9.76 -16.60
N THR A 154 -1.38 -8.90 -15.58
CA THR A 154 -0.80 -9.22 -14.26
C THR A 154 -1.88 -9.41 -13.19
N CYS A 155 -3.06 -8.83 -13.38
CA CYS A 155 -4.11 -8.82 -12.36
C CYS A 155 -4.71 -10.22 -12.13
N LEU A 156 -4.68 -10.69 -10.88
CA LEU A 156 -5.37 -11.92 -10.49
C LEU A 156 -6.81 -11.69 -9.99
N GLY A 157 -7.33 -10.45 -9.97
CA GLY A 157 -8.74 -10.23 -9.60
C GLY A 157 -9.07 -10.44 -8.12
N GLY A 158 -8.10 -10.21 -7.23
CA GLY A 158 -8.28 -10.32 -5.78
C GLY A 158 -9.15 -9.22 -5.14
N ALA A 159 -9.64 -8.25 -5.93
CA ALA A 159 -10.55 -7.16 -5.54
C ALA A 159 -10.11 -6.24 -4.38
N LYS A 160 -8.92 -6.41 -3.80
CA LYS A 160 -8.43 -5.54 -2.72
C LYS A 160 -8.45 -4.06 -3.11
N CYS A 161 -8.05 -3.73 -4.34
CA CYS A 161 -8.08 -2.37 -4.85
C CYS A 161 -9.47 -1.71 -4.79
N ARG A 162 -10.56 -2.49 -4.93
CA ARG A 162 -11.94 -2.00 -4.73
C ARG A 162 -12.27 -1.79 -3.26
N THR A 163 -11.85 -2.71 -2.40
CA THR A 163 -12.10 -2.66 -0.95
C THR A 163 -11.43 -1.46 -0.30
N VAL A 164 -10.21 -1.13 -0.71
CA VAL A 164 -9.42 -0.04 -0.10
C VAL A 164 -9.63 1.31 -0.78
N CYS A 165 -10.25 1.35 -1.97
CA CYS A 165 -10.55 2.60 -2.66
C CYS A 165 -11.73 3.30 -1.96
N PRO A 166 -11.55 4.53 -1.46
CA PRO A 166 -12.64 5.27 -0.80
C PRO A 166 -13.86 5.51 -1.69
N TRP A 167 -13.65 5.53 -3.00
CA TRP A 167 -14.69 5.74 -4.01
C TRP A 167 -15.22 4.44 -4.65
N HIS A 168 -14.75 3.27 -4.21
CA HIS A 168 -15.11 1.97 -4.77
C HIS A 168 -15.10 1.89 -6.31
N VAL A 169 -14.16 2.59 -6.95
CA VAL A 169 -14.06 2.73 -8.41
C VAL A 169 -13.73 1.41 -9.13
N PRO A 170 -12.69 0.63 -8.72
CA PRO A 170 -12.31 -0.57 -9.46
C PRO A 170 -13.43 -1.60 -9.47
N GLN A 171 -13.88 -2.05 -10.65
CA GLN A 171 -14.87 -3.12 -10.79
C GLN A 171 -14.23 -4.38 -11.35
N ARG A 172 -14.82 -5.54 -11.06
CA ARG A 172 -14.24 -6.84 -11.42
C ARG A 172 -15.04 -7.53 -12.51
N GLN A 173 -14.33 -8.16 -13.44
CA GLN A 173 -14.89 -9.17 -14.32
C GLN A 173 -14.22 -10.51 -14.03
N SER A 174 -15.01 -11.51 -13.66
CA SER A 174 -14.57 -12.92 -13.54
C SER A 174 -14.45 -13.58 -14.91
N GLY A 175 -13.72 -14.69 -14.99
CA GLY A 175 -13.57 -15.44 -16.24
C GLY A 175 -12.59 -14.81 -17.23
N VAL A 176 -11.72 -13.90 -16.78
CA VAL A 176 -10.66 -13.27 -17.58
C VAL A 176 -9.36 -13.13 -16.80
N GLY A 177 -8.24 -13.11 -17.51
CA GLY A 177 -6.92 -12.83 -16.94
C GLY A 177 -6.10 -14.07 -16.57
N PRO A 178 -4.85 -13.86 -16.12
CA PRO A 178 -3.83 -14.90 -15.96
C PRO A 178 -4.19 -16.00 -14.94
N TYR A 179 -5.09 -15.71 -14.00
CA TYR A 179 -5.48 -16.68 -12.97
C TYR A 179 -6.06 -17.98 -13.56
N LEU A 180 -6.68 -17.90 -14.75
CA LEU A 180 -7.24 -19.03 -15.47
C LEU A 180 -6.17 -20.08 -15.84
N HIS A 181 -4.93 -19.66 -16.07
CA HIS A 181 -3.82 -20.52 -16.47
C HIS A 181 -2.90 -20.91 -15.31
N LEU A 182 -3.01 -20.22 -14.16
CA LEU A 182 -2.16 -20.45 -13.00
C LEU A 182 -2.81 -21.41 -11.99
N MET A 183 -3.93 -20.98 -11.41
CA MET A 183 -4.65 -21.72 -10.38
C MET A 183 -6.14 -21.34 -10.43
N PRO A 184 -6.87 -21.74 -11.50
CA PRO A 184 -8.19 -21.21 -11.85
C PRO A 184 -9.24 -21.29 -10.74
N ARG A 185 -9.11 -22.27 -9.83
CA ARG A 185 -10.02 -22.47 -8.69
C ARG A 185 -9.55 -21.80 -7.40
N PHE A 186 -8.23 -21.70 -7.17
CA PHE A 186 -7.66 -21.40 -5.84
C PHE A 186 -7.08 -19.98 -5.72
N ALA A 187 -6.56 -19.41 -6.81
CA ALA A 187 -5.95 -18.10 -6.79
C ALA A 187 -6.66 -17.18 -7.77
N GLY A 188 -6.99 -15.98 -7.31
CA GLY A 188 -7.64 -14.99 -8.15
C GLY A 188 -9.10 -15.28 -8.50
N ASN A 189 -9.73 -14.35 -9.20
CA ASN A 189 -11.15 -14.39 -9.57
C ASN A 189 -11.43 -13.27 -10.60
N GLY A 190 -10.64 -13.21 -11.66
CA GLY A 190 -10.84 -12.25 -12.75
C GLY A 190 -9.78 -11.17 -12.88
N VAL A 191 -10.20 -10.04 -13.46
CA VAL A 191 -9.40 -8.81 -13.60
C VAL A 191 -10.21 -7.63 -13.07
N MET A 192 -9.51 -6.64 -12.52
CA MET A 192 -10.08 -5.38 -12.06
C MET A 192 -9.89 -4.31 -13.14
N TYR A 193 -10.92 -3.49 -13.36
CA TYR A 193 -10.99 -2.47 -14.40
C TYR A 193 -11.41 -1.13 -13.80
N LYS A 194 -10.91 -0.05 -14.40
CA LYS A 194 -11.21 1.35 -14.06
C LYS A 194 -10.62 2.26 -15.14
N CYS A 195 -10.97 3.55 -15.09
CA CYS A 195 -10.27 4.59 -15.84
C CYS A 195 -8.74 4.51 -15.62
N ASP A 196 -8.01 4.62 -16.72
CA ASP A 196 -6.55 4.66 -16.81
C ASP A 196 -6.03 6.02 -17.31
N ARG A 197 -6.91 7.03 -17.33
CA ARG A 197 -6.66 8.40 -17.81
C ARG A 197 -6.11 8.47 -19.22
N CYS A 198 -6.36 7.45 -20.04
CA CYS A 198 -5.83 7.40 -21.41
C CYS A 198 -4.31 7.61 -21.47
N ALA A 199 -3.57 7.08 -20.49
CA ALA A 199 -2.14 7.36 -20.32
C ALA A 199 -1.29 7.01 -21.55
N ASP A 200 -1.68 5.98 -22.29
CA ASP A 200 -1.09 5.61 -23.58
C ASP A 200 -1.29 6.68 -24.67
N SER A 201 -2.48 7.27 -24.79
CA SER A 201 -2.72 8.38 -25.74
C SER A 201 -1.95 9.63 -25.32
N TYR A 202 -1.96 9.95 -24.02
CA TYR A 202 -1.30 11.15 -23.51
C TYR A 202 0.23 11.06 -23.61
N ALA A 203 0.81 9.88 -23.42
CA ALA A 203 2.23 9.64 -23.69
C ALA A 203 2.61 9.89 -25.17
N GLY A 204 1.65 9.74 -26.10
CA GLY A 204 1.80 10.07 -27.52
C GLY A 204 1.46 11.51 -27.90
N GLY A 205 1.25 12.41 -26.93
CA GLY A 205 0.90 13.81 -27.18
C GLY A 205 -0.57 14.06 -27.54
N GLN A 206 -1.44 13.05 -27.41
CA GLN A 206 -2.88 13.17 -27.68
C GLN A 206 -3.66 13.42 -26.39
N LEU A 207 -4.81 14.08 -26.48
CA LEU A 207 -5.69 14.25 -25.33
C LEU A 207 -6.38 12.93 -24.97
N PRO A 208 -6.77 12.73 -23.70
CA PRO A 208 -7.70 11.65 -23.35
C PRO A 208 -9.00 11.79 -24.13
N ALA A 209 -9.51 10.70 -24.73
CA ALA A 209 -10.72 10.75 -25.56
C ALA A 209 -11.91 11.47 -24.91
N CYS A 210 -12.15 11.28 -23.61
CA CYS A 210 -13.23 11.96 -22.90
C CYS A 210 -13.08 13.48 -22.80
N ILE A 211 -11.86 14.00 -22.94
CA ILE A 211 -11.53 15.42 -22.97
C ILE A 211 -11.66 15.93 -24.41
N GLU A 212 -11.07 15.21 -25.36
CA GLU A 212 -11.06 15.55 -26.78
C GLU A 212 -12.46 15.71 -27.37
N VAL A 213 -13.38 14.80 -27.04
CA VAL A 213 -14.75 14.78 -27.60
C VAL A 213 -15.73 15.73 -26.89
N CYS A 214 -15.31 16.43 -25.83
CA CYS A 214 -16.24 17.22 -25.01
C CYS A 214 -16.58 18.56 -25.70
N PRO A 215 -17.83 18.78 -26.14
CA PRO A 215 -18.19 20.00 -26.87
C PRO A 215 -18.07 21.26 -26.01
N GLU A 216 -18.33 21.14 -24.71
CA GLU A 216 -18.31 22.24 -23.74
C GLU A 216 -16.94 22.43 -23.07
N GLN A 217 -15.92 21.65 -23.47
CA GLN A 217 -14.58 21.72 -22.89
C GLN A 217 -14.57 21.68 -21.35
N VAL A 218 -15.44 20.84 -20.77
CA VAL A 218 -15.64 20.67 -19.32
C VAL A 218 -14.35 20.27 -18.61
N GLN A 219 -13.50 19.51 -19.31
CA GLN A 219 -12.33 18.87 -18.75
C GLN A 219 -11.06 19.47 -19.32
N THR A 220 -10.10 19.76 -18.45
CA THR A 220 -8.73 20.13 -18.85
C THR A 220 -7.73 19.17 -18.21
N ILE A 221 -6.57 18.97 -18.83
CA ILE A 221 -5.49 18.12 -18.34
C ILE A 221 -4.16 18.87 -18.43
N GLY A 222 -3.32 18.75 -17.41
CA GLY A 222 -2.03 19.42 -17.36
C GLY A 222 -1.20 19.03 -16.13
N PRO A 223 0.02 19.58 -15.98
CA PRO A 223 0.84 19.38 -14.80
C PRO A 223 0.05 19.72 -13.54
N ARG A 224 0.09 18.83 -12.54
CA ARG A 224 -0.76 18.89 -11.36
C ARG A 224 -0.61 20.21 -10.60
N ALA A 225 0.62 20.69 -10.44
CA ALA A 225 0.90 21.93 -9.69
C ALA A 225 0.27 23.15 -10.37
N GLU A 226 0.46 23.28 -11.69
CA GLU A 226 -0.12 24.35 -12.50
C GLU A 226 -1.65 24.27 -12.52
N LEU A 227 -2.19 23.07 -12.76
CA LEU A 227 -3.64 22.87 -12.83
C LEU A 227 -4.33 23.08 -11.47
N LEU A 228 -3.66 22.74 -10.36
CA LEU A 228 -4.16 23.01 -9.02
C LEU A 228 -4.20 24.52 -8.74
N ALA A 229 -3.12 25.24 -9.07
CA ALA A 229 -3.08 26.70 -8.92
C ALA A 229 -4.18 27.37 -9.76
N HIS A 230 -4.36 26.91 -11.00
CA HIS A 230 -5.43 27.38 -11.87
C HIS A 230 -6.83 27.08 -11.29
N ALA A 231 -7.05 25.86 -10.80
CA ALA A 231 -8.33 25.47 -10.18
C ALA A 231 -8.65 26.32 -8.94
N GLN A 232 -7.65 26.61 -8.09
CA GLN A 232 -7.80 27.46 -6.91
C GLN A 232 -8.11 28.91 -7.29
N ALA A 233 -7.46 29.44 -8.33
CA ALA A 233 -7.75 30.78 -8.84
C ALA A 233 -9.20 30.88 -9.36
N LEU A 234 -9.65 29.91 -10.17
CA LEU A 234 -11.02 29.85 -10.66
C LEU A 234 -12.05 29.73 -9.53
N ALA A 235 -11.74 28.92 -8.52
CA ALA A 235 -12.60 28.77 -7.35
C ALA A 235 -12.77 30.08 -6.58
N ALA A 236 -11.68 30.83 -6.37
CA ALA A 236 -11.71 32.14 -5.72
C ALA A 236 -12.44 33.19 -6.57
N GLU A 237 -12.18 33.22 -7.88
CA GLU A 237 -12.79 34.16 -8.83
C GLU A 237 -14.31 33.98 -8.91
N ARG A 238 -14.80 32.74 -8.99
CA ARG A 238 -16.22 32.42 -9.19
C ARG A 238 -16.99 32.15 -7.90
N GLY A 239 -16.31 32.11 -6.75
CA GLY A 239 -16.91 31.66 -5.48
C GLY A 239 -17.36 30.20 -5.53
N HIS A 240 -16.60 29.34 -6.19
CA HIS A 240 -16.91 27.92 -6.39
C HIS A 240 -16.15 27.02 -5.42
N TYR A 241 -16.63 25.77 -5.30
CA TYR A 241 -16.09 24.77 -4.40
C TYR A 241 -15.19 23.80 -5.16
N LEU A 242 -14.08 23.38 -4.54
CA LEU A 242 -13.15 22.40 -5.10
C LEU A 242 -13.23 21.07 -4.36
N TYR A 243 -13.17 19.98 -5.11
CA TYR A 243 -13.06 18.62 -4.61
C TYR A 243 -11.92 17.86 -5.29
N GLY A 244 -11.31 16.92 -4.60
CA GLY A 244 -10.18 16.11 -5.04
C GLY A 244 -8.81 16.70 -4.68
N VAL A 245 -8.76 17.87 -4.03
CA VAL A 245 -7.51 18.55 -3.66
C VAL A 245 -6.97 18.01 -2.34
N ALA A 246 -7.83 17.87 -1.33
CA ALA A 246 -7.48 17.40 0.00
C ALA A 246 -7.91 15.93 0.23
N GLU A 247 -8.92 15.49 -0.52
CA GLU A 247 -9.54 14.18 -0.37
C GLU A 247 -8.54 13.05 -0.58
N ASN A 248 -8.55 12.10 0.35
CA ASN A 248 -7.59 11.01 0.46
C ASN A 248 -6.11 11.48 0.45
N GLY A 249 -5.81 12.63 1.06
CA GLY A 249 -4.46 13.21 1.06
C GLY A 249 -4.03 13.81 -0.28
N GLY A 250 -4.98 13.94 -1.22
CA GLY A 250 -4.81 14.56 -2.53
C GLY A 250 -5.03 13.60 -3.69
N THR A 251 -5.58 14.16 -4.77
CA THR A 251 -5.84 13.43 -6.01
C THR A 251 -5.29 14.12 -7.25
N ASN A 252 -5.52 13.48 -8.41
CA ASN A 252 -5.20 14.00 -9.74
C ASN A 252 -6.48 14.18 -10.58
N THR A 253 -7.63 14.32 -9.93
CA THR A 253 -8.91 14.63 -10.57
C THR A 253 -9.63 15.62 -9.68
N PHE A 254 -9.70 16.87 -10.13
CA PHE A 254 -10.33 17.95 -9.43
C PHE A 254 -11.71 18.22 -10.03
N TYR A 255 -12.70 18.45 -9.18
CA TYR A 255 -13.99 18.97 -9.60
C TYR A 255 -14.15 20.39 -9.06
N LEU A 256 -14.63 21.29 -9.91
CA LEU A 256 -15.03 22.64 -9.55
C LEU A 256 -16.56 22.72 -9.65
N SER A 257 -17.22 23.05 -8.54
CA SER A 257 -18.68 23.02 -8.43
C SER A 257 -19.25 24.41 -8.07
N PRO A 258 -20.38 24.82 -8.68
CA PRO A 258 -21.10 26.03 -8.31
C PRO A 258 -21.86 25.93 -6.98
N VAL A 259 -21.85 24.77 -6.32
CA VAL A 259 -22.50 24.47 -5.04
C VAL A 259 -21.60 23.59 -4.16
N PRO A 260 -21.78 23.57 -2.83
CA PRO A 260 -21.03 22.69 -1.93
C PRO A 260 -21.11 21.21 -2.29
N PHE A 261 -20.01 20.47 -2.11
CA PHE A 261 -19.97 19.03 -2.40
C PHE A 261 -20.75 18.17 -1.40
N GLU A 262 -21.02 18.68 -0.19
CA GLU A 262 -21.91 18.02 0.77
C GLU A 262 -23.34 17.89 0.23
N ASP A 263 -23.85 18.92 -0.43
CA ASP A 263 -25.18 18.89 -1.07
C ASP A 263 -25.21 17.86 -2.21
N LEU A 264 -24.15 17.80 -3.01
CA LEU A 264 -24.01 16.81 -4.09
C LEU A 264 -23.90 15.38 -3.54
N ALA A 265 -23.21 15.20 -2.41
CA ALA A 265 -23.01 13.90 -1.79
C ALA A 265 -24.31 13.33 -1.17
N VAL A 266 -25.17 14.19 -0.61
CA VAL A 266 -26.47 13.79 -0.07
C VAL A 266 -27.46 13.47 -1.19
N ALA A 267 -27.34 14.13 -2.34
CA ALA A 267 -28.24 13.92 -3.49
C ALA A 267 -28.12 12.52 -4.13
N ARG A 268 -27.04 11.78 -3.88
CA ARG A 268 -26.85 10.44 -4.47
C ARG A 268 -26.13 9.47 -3.55
N GLU A 269 -26.73 8.29 -3.34
CA GLU A 269 -26.12 7.23 -2.53
C GLU A 269 -24.88 6.64 -3.22
N ALA A 270 -23.77 6.63 -2.48
CA ALA A 270 -22.52 6.01 -2.89
C ALA A 270 -22.59 4.48 -2.82
N GLY A 271 -21.78 3.81 -3.64
CA GLY A 271 -21.71 2.35 -3.63
C GLY A 271 -20.68 1.79 -4.60
N PRO A 272 -20.66 0.47 -4.81
CA PRO A 272 -19.73 -0.14 -5.77
C PRO A 272 -19.90 0.48 -7.16
N GLY A 273 -18.86 1.11 -7.69
CA GLY A 273 -18.91 1.80 -8.98
C GLY A 273 -19.74 3.10 -9.00
N ARG A 274 -20.22 3.57 -7.85
CA ARG A 274 -20.88 4.87 -7.66
C ARG A 274 -20.08 5.70 -6.65
N PRO A 275 -19.04 6.42 -7.10
CA PRO A 275 -18.14 7.18 -6.23
C PRO A 275 -18.88 8.23 -5.41
N THR A 276 -18.57 8.35 -4.11
CA THR A 276 -19.05 9.46 -3.27
C THR A 276 -18.45 10.82 -3.69
N LEU A 277 -19.14 11.90 -3.34
CA LEU A 277 -18.62 13.28 -3.35
C LEU A 277 -18.46 13.85 -1.93
N ALA A 278 -18.70 13.05 -0.90
CA ALA A 278 -18.43 13.45 0.47
C ALA A 278 -16.92 13.62 0.70
N ASP A 279 -16.56 14.36 1.75
CA ASP A 279 -15.17 14.45 2.21
C ASP A 279 -14.62 13.05 2.52
N VAL A 280 -13.36 12.84 2.13
CA VAL A 280 -12.67 11.54 2.23
C VAL A 280 -11.36 11.73 2.98
N PRO A 281 -11.19 11.14 4.18
CA PRO A 281 -9.94 11.21 4.89
C PRO A 281 -8.81 10.46 4.17
N ASP A 282 -7.56 10.86 4.40
CA ASP A 282 -6.39 10.13 3.91
C ASP A 282 -6.32 8.72 4.49
N SER A 283 -6.69 7.74 3.67
CA SER A 283 -6.68 6.32 4.02
C SER A 283 -5.28 5.77 4.30
N MET A 284 -4.23 6.46 3.85
CA MET A 284 -2.84 6.05 3.98
C MET A 284 -2.05 6.91 5.01
N ALA A 285 -2.68 7.89 5.67
CA ALA A 285 -2.02 8.76 6.64
C ALA A 285 -1.32 7.98 7.78
N GLN A 286 -1.95 6.92 8.28
CA GLN A 286 -1.39 6.10 9.34
C GLN A 286 -0.13 5.33 8.89
N ALA A 287 -0.05 4.93 7.61
CA ALA A 287 1.11 4.22 7.09
C ALA A 287 2.39 5.09 7.16
N ALA A 288 2.26 6.40 6.96
CA ALA A 288 3.38 7.34 7.12
C ALA A 288 3.85 7.43 8.58
N ASN A 289 2.91 7.55 9.53
CA ASN A 289 3.22 7.61 10.96
C ASN A 289 3.87 6.31 11.46
N LEU A 290 3.34 5.16 11.04
CA LEU A 290 3.90 3.87 11.39
C LEU A 290 5.25 3.63 10.71
N GLY A 291 5.47 4.20 9.51
CA GLY A 291 6.79 4.24 8.88
C GLY A 291 7.83 4.98 9.73
N ARG A 292 7.48 6.15 10.29
CA ARG A 292 8.35 6.88 11.23
C ARG A 292 8.65 6.07 12.49
N MET A 293 7.65 5.38 13.03
CA MET A 293 7.85 4.48 14.18
C MET A 293 8.83 3.36 13.85
N LEU A 294 8.76 2.76 12.65
CA LEU A 294 9.69 1.72 12.22
C LEU A 294 11.13 2.24 12.12
N VAL A 295 11.31 3.47 11.65
CA VAL A 295 12.61 4.16 11.60
C VAL A 295 13.15 4.49 12.98
N ALA A 296 12.28 4.84 13.94
CA ALA A 296 12.68 5.15 15.32
C ALA A 296 12.94 3.89 16.17
N ALA A 297 12.37 2.74 15.81
CA ALA A 297 12.46 1.50 16.57
C ALA A 297 13.91 1.02 16.87
N PRO A 298 14.88 1.10 15.93
CA PRO A 298 16.28 0.79 16.23
C PRO A 298 16.85 1.63 17.38
N LEU A 299 16.59 2.95 17.38
CA LEU A 299 17.08 3.87 18.41
C LEU A 299 16.49 3.54 19.77
N ALA A 300 15.19 3.27 19.83
CA ALA A 300 14.52 2.85 21.05
C ALA A 300 15.10 1.55 21.62
N GLY A 301 15.38 0.56 20.75
CA GLY A 301 16.02 -0.69 21.14
C GLY A 301 17.43 -0.51 21.72
N ILE A 302 18.25 0.33 21.06
CA ILE A 302 19.60 0.68 21.53
C ILE A 302 19.53 1.40 22.88
N ALA A 303 18.68 2.43 23.00
CA ALA A 303 18.52 3.22 24.21
C ALA A 303 18.05 2.35 25.39
N ALA A 304 17.09 1.45 25.18
CA ALA A 304 16.64 0.51 26.21
C ALA A 304 17.78 -0.42 26.68
N GLY A 305 18.64 -0.88 25.75
CA GLY A 305 19.83 -1.66 26.08
C GLY A 305 20.84 -0.89 26.94
N MET A 306 21.03 0.40 26.64
CA MET A 306 21.88 1.31 27.42
C MET A 306 21.28 1.68 28.79
N ALA A 307 19.96 1.89 28.88
CA ALA A 307 19.29 2.28 30.13
C ALA A 307 19.18 1.14 31.14
N ARG A 308 18.88 -0.08 30.68
CA ARG A 308 18.84 -1.29 31.52
C ARG A 308 20.20 -1.62 32.15
N SER A 309 21.24 -1.06 31.56
CA SER A 309 22.62 -1.09 31.99
C SER A 309 22.97 -0.10 33.11
N VAL A 310 22.21 0.98 33.28
CA VAL A 310 22.36 1.90 34.42
C VAL A 310 21.71 1.30 35.67
N LYS A 311 20.55 0.64 35.51
CA LYS A 311 19.88 -0.06 36.61
C LYS A 311 20.63 -1.28 37.16
N SER A 312 21.51 -1.92 36.38
CA SER A 312 22.38 -3.00 36.88
C SER A 312 23.74 -2.50 37.39
N GLY A 313 24.02 -1.19 37.32
CA GLY A 313 25.27 -0.56 37.76
C GLY A 313 25.24 0.01 39.18
N SER A 314 24.17 -0.21 39.94
CA SER A 314 24.05 0.24 41.33
C SER A 314 24.41 -0.85 42.37
N ALA A 315 24.92 -2.00 41.94
CA ALA A 315 25.38 -3.05 42.84
C ALA A 315 26.90 -3.24 42.69
N ALA A 316 27.60 -2.86 43.76
CA ALA A 316 28.97 -3.19 44.13
C ALA A 316 30.10 -2.61 43.27
N LEU A 317 30.71 -1.55 43.82
CA LEU A 317 32.16 -1.42 43.85
C LEU A 317 32.70 -2.64 44.64
N ASP A 318 33.26 -3.63 43.95
CA ASP A 318 34.29 -4.45 44.57
C ASP A 318 35.30 -4.93 43.52
N GLU A 319 36.50 -4.42 43.69
CA GLU A 319 37.60 -4.40 42.73
C GLU A 319 38.40 -5.70 42.85
N LYS A 320 37.83 -6.86 42.49
CA LYS A 320 38.58 -8.14 42.49
C LYS A 320 37.90 -9.28 41.71
N GLN A 321 37.72 -9.11 40.40
CA GLN A 321 37.50 -10.27 39.51
C GLN A 321 37.84 -9.99 38.04
N ALA A 322 39.09 -9.57 37.79
CA ALA A 322 39.68 -9.55 36.45
C ALA A 322 40.12 -10.97 36.02
N ALA A 323 39.16 -11.86 35.75
CA ALA A 323 39.34 -13.09 34.94
C ALA A 323 38.02 -13.91 34.84
N ALA A 324 36.88 -13.28 34.57
CA ALA A 324 35.64 -14.02 34.31
C ALA A 324 35.42 -14.19 32.80
N LYS A 325 35.26 -15.45 32.35
CA LYS A 325 34.80 -15.83 30.99
C LYS A 325 33.68 -14.88 30.53
N PRO A 326 33.60 -14.49 29.24
CA PRO A 326 32.51 -13.67 28.75
C PRO A 326 31.19 -14.37 29.10
N ALA A 327 30.46 -13.80 30.07
CA ALA A 327 29.23 -14.37 30.55
C ALA A 327 28.31 -14.54 29.34
N SER A 328 27.86 -15.78 29.10
CA SER A 328 26.81 -16.02 28.12
C SER A 328 25.64 -15.10 28.48
N LEU A 329 25.30 -14.15 27.60
CA LEU A 329 24.18 -13.24 27.81
C LEU A 329 22.91 -14.09 27.95
N ALA A 330 22.56 -14.47 29.17
CA ALA A 330 21.37 -15.23 29.49
C ALA A 330 20.18 -14.27 29.38
N LEU A 331 19.52 -14.30 28.22
CA LEU A 331 18.36 -13.47 27.99
C LEU A 331 17.23 -13.88 28.95
N PRO A 332 16.57 -12.92 29.63
CA PRO A 332 15.39 -13.20 30.43
C PRO A 332 14.35 -13.98 29.63
N GLY A 333 13.76 -15.03 30.24
CA GLY A 333 12.82 -15.93 29.56
C GLY A 333 11.62 -15.21 28.94
N TRP A 334 11.21 -14.06 29.48
CA TRP A 334 10.14 -13.24 28.92
C TRP A 334 10.50 -12.65 27.55
N ILE A 335 11.77 -12.29 27.29
CA ILE A 335 12.19 -11.74 25.98
C ILE A 335 11.99 -12.78 24.89
N LYS A 336 12.30 -14.05 25.19
CA LYS A 336 12.05 -15.17 24.27
C LYS A 336 10.55 -15.34 24.00
N ARG A 337 9.70 -15.21 25.01
CA ARG A 337 8.23 -15.28 24.86
C ARG A 337 7.71 -14.15 23.98
N VAL A 338 8.15 -12.91 24.24
CA VAL A 338 7.78 -11.74 23.44
C VAL A 338 8.24 -11.91 21.98
N TRP A 339 9.48 -12.36 21.76
CA TRP A 339 9.98 -12.61 20.40
C TRP A 339 9.11 -13.60 19.63
N VAL A 340 8.77 -14.75 20.23
CA VAL A 340 7.93 -15.77 19.59
C VAL A 340 6.52 -15.22 19.34
N ALA A 341 5.93 -14.53 20.32
CA ALA A 341 4.61 -13.90 20.15
C ALA A 341 4.60 -12.91 18.99
N VAL A 342 5.60 -12.01 18.92
CA VAL A 342 5.75 -11.04 17.83
C VAL A 342 5.92 -11.74 16.48
N ALA A 343 6.74 -12.79 16.40
CA ALA A 343 6.93 -13.54 15.15
C ALA A 343 5.64 -14.22 14.68
N LEU A 344 4.85 -14.80 15.59
CA LEU A 344 3.56 -15.41 15.27
C LEU A 344 2.54 -14.36 14.82
N ILE A 345 2.48 -13.22 15.50
CA ILE A 345 1.62 -12.09 15.12
C ILE A 345 1.99 -11.59 13.73
N LEU A 346 3.28 -11.40 13.44
CA LEU A 346 3.78 -10.99 12.12
C LEU A 346 3.42 -12.00 11.04
N GLY A 347 3.63 -13.29 11.28
CA GLY A 347 3.26 -14.35 10.34
C GLY A 347 1.77 -14.37 10.05
N PHE A 348 0.93 -14.30 11.09
CA PHE A 348 -0.52 -14.30 10.95
C PHE A 348 -1.02 -13.04 10.22
N THR A 349 -0.68 -11.85 10.73
CA THR A 349 -1.13 -10.58 10.16
C THR A 349 -0.58 -10.35 8.75
N GLY A 350 0.64 -10.81 8.47
CA GLY A 350 1.24 -10.73 7.12
C GLY A 350 0.47 -11.58 6.11
N MET A 351 0.05 -12.79 6.48
CA MET A 351 -0.83 -13.61 5.61
C MET A 351 -2.21 -12.97 5.42
N MET A 352 -2.78 -12.38 6.47
CA MET A 352 -4.10 -11.72 6.40
C MET A 352 -4.09 -10.42 5.58
N GLN A 353 -2.92 -9.86 5.25
CA GLN A 353 -2.83 -8.78 4.26
C GLN A 353 -3.16 -9.26 2.84
N MET A 354 -3.10 -10.56 2.54
CA MET A 354 -3.57 -11.09 1.26
C MET A 354 -5.10 -11.22 1.29
N PRO A 355 -5.82 -11.23 0.15
CA PRO A 355 -7.28 -11.38 0.10
C PRO A 355 -7.77 -12.81 0.46
N ILE A 356 -7.06 -13.49 1.36
CA ILE A 356 -7.31 -14.85 1.82
C ILE A 356 -8.42 -14.84 2.88
N ALA A 357 -8.39 -13.91 3.83
CA ALA A 357 -9.33 -13.90 4.95
C ALA A 357 -10.80 -13.87 4.50
N ALA A 358 -11.13 -12.96 3.58
CA ALA A 358 -12.49 -12.83 3.05
C ALA A 358 -12.85 -13.99 2.09
N ARG A 359 -11.90 -14.45 1.26
CA ARG A 359 -12.14 -15.54 0.30
C ARG A 359 -12.44 -16.86 1.00
N TYR A 360 -11.62 -17.22 1.99
CA TYR A 360 -11.71 -18.50 2.70
C TYR A 360 -12.62 -18.44 3.93
N GLY A 361 -13.43 -17.38 4.07
CA GLY A 361 -14.46 -17.28 5.09
C GLY A 361 -13.97 -17.04 6.51
N LEU A 362 -12.69 -16.72 6.73
CA LEU A 362 -12.18 -16.41 8.07
C LEU A 362 -12.91 -15.20 8.68
N THR A 363 -13.31 -14.23 7.85
CA THR A 363 -14.07 -13.06 8.30
C THR A 363 -15.47 -13.38 8.79
N ARG A 364 -15.99 -14.58 8.49
CA ARG A 364 -17.31 -15.05 8.94
C ARG A 364 -17.25 -15.75 10.29
N LEU A 365 -16.06 -16.11 10.76
CA LEU A 365 -15.89 -16.70 12.09
C LEU A 365 -16.18 -15.63 13.17
N PRO A 366 -16.89 -15.99 14.25
CA PRO A 366 -17.17 -15.05 15.34
C PRO A 366 -15.88 -14.39 15.87
N GLY A 367 -15.87 -13.05 15.94
CA GLY A 367 -14.72 -12.28 16.41
C GLY A 367 -13.56 -12.13 15.41
N MET A 368 -13.61 -12.75 14.23
CA MET A 368 -12.52 -12.70 13.24
C MET A 368 -12.77 -11.75 12.07
N GLY A 369 -13.85 -10.96 12.09
CA GLY A 369 -14.17 -9.99 11.03
C GLY A 369 -13.04 -8.99 10.74
N TRP A 370 -12.28 -8.60 11.75
CA TRP A 370 -11.13 -7.69 11.63
C TRP A 370 -10.02 -8.23 10.72
N THR A 371 -9.91 -9.56 10.53
CA THR A 371 -8.89 -10.17 9.66
C THR A 371 -9.07 -9.81 8.19
N GLY A 372 -10.28 -9.40 7.79
CA GLY A 372 -10.57 -8.87 6.46
C GLY A 372 -10.31 -7.38 6.33
N ASN A 373 -10.14 -6.66 7.44
CA ASN A 373 -9.82 -5.24 7.43
C ASN A 373 -8.31 -5.07 7.23
N PHE A 374 -7.95 -4.57 6.06
CA PHE A 374 -6.56 -4.36 5.70
C PHE A 374 -5.86 -3.36 6.62
N TYR A 375 -6.49 -2.23 6.97
CA TYR A 375 -5.85 -1.21 7.81
C TYR A 375 -5.58 -1.75 9.21
N THR A 376 -6.51 -2.52 9.78
CA THR A 376 -6.31 -3.18 11.07
C THR A 376 -5.15 -4.17 11.03
N THR A 377 -5.13 -5.06 10.04
CA THR A 377 -4.05 -6.06 9.91
C THR A 377 -2.70 -5.40 9.60
N LEU A 378 -2.68 -4.34 8.80
CA LEU A 378 -1.49 -3.54 8.51
C LEU A 378 -0.93 -2.90 9.79
N ASN A 379 -1.77 -2.25 10.57
CA ASN A 379 -1.37 -1.56 11.80
C ASN A 379 -0.76 -2.53 12.81
N ILE A 380 -1.41 -3.66 13.04
CA ILE A 380 -0.88 -4.70 13.95
C ILE A 380 0.46 -5.23 13.42
N HIS A 381 0.57 -5.45 12.10
CA HIS A 381 1.81 -5.92 11.49
C HIS A 381 2.96 -4.93 11.63
N TYR A 382 2.70 -3.63 11.43
CA TYR A 382 3.72 -2.58 11.56
C TYR A 382 4.17 -2.39 13.01
N VAL A 383 3.24 -2.40 13.96
CA VAL A 383 3.56 -2.34 15.39
C VAL A 383 4.41 -3.54 15.79
N ALA A 384 3.99 -4.75 15.42
CA ALA A 384 4.76 -5.97 15.69
C ALA A 384 6.14 -5.93 15.01
N GLY A 385 6.24 -5.37 13.80
CA GLY A 385 7.49 -5.17 13.08
C GLY A 385 8.43 -4.21 13.80
N ALA A 386 7.93 -3.07 14.27
CA ALA A 386 8.69 -2.12 15.07
C ALA A 386 9.17 -2.75 16.38
N VAL A 387 8.33 -3.53 17.07
CA VAL A 387 8.74 -4.28 18.27
C VAL A 387 9.83 -5.29 17.92
N LEU A 388 9.72 -6.04 16.82
CA LEU A 388 10.74 -6.98 16.37
C LEU A 388 12.09 -6.27 16.14
N ILE A 389 12.08 -5.14 15.42
CA ILE A 389 13.29 -4.36 15.15
C ILE A 389 13.89 -3.82 16.45
N ALA A 390 13.07 -3.25 17.35
CA ALA A 390 13.53 -2.78 18.65
C ALA A 390 14.15 -3.91 19.49
N LEU A 391 13.54 -5.10 19.48
CA LEU A 391 14.09 -6.29 20.14
C LEU A 391 15.42 -6.72 19.52
N CYS A 392 15.54 -6.78 18.19
CA CYS A 392 16.79 -7.07 17.51
C CYS A 392 17.90 -6.11 17.94
N CYS A 393 17.62 -4.81 17.93
CA CYS A 393 18.58 -3.77 18.31
C CYS A 393 18.94 -3.82 19.80
N LEU A 394 17.97 -4.09 20.68
CA LEU A 394 18.20 -4.33 22.10
C LEU A 394 19.16 -5.52 22.32
N LEU A 395 18.92 -6.64 21.64
CA LEU A 395 19.76 -7.84 21.75
C LEU A 395 21.19 -7.58 21.26
N ILE A 396 21.34 -6.85 20.16
CA ILE A 396 22.65 -6.43 19.63
C ILE A 396 23.36 -5.52 20.64
N ALA A 397 22.67 -4.50 21.17
CA ALA A 397 23.25 -3.54 22.12
C ALA A 397 23.72 -4.22 23.42
N LEU A 398 22.89 -5.09 24.01
CA LEU A 398 23.26 -5.85 25.21
C LEU A 398 24.49 -6.73 24.98
N ARG A 399 24.62 -7.30 23.78
CA ARG A 399 25.74 -8.17 23.42
C ARG A 399 27.04 -7.42 23.21
N LEU A 400 26.99 -6.30 22.48
CA LEU A 400 28.15 -5.43 22.25
C LEU A 400 28.70 -4.90 23.59
N LYS A 401 27.82 -4.56 24.53
CA LYS A 401 28.23 -4.12 25.87
C LYS A 401 28.88 -5.23 26.69
N ALA A 402 28.41 -6.47 26.59
CA ALA A 402 28.99 -7.62 27.29
C ALA A 402 30.42 -7.99 26.81
N GLY A 403 31.03 -7.18 25.94
CA GLY A 403 32.34 -7.45 25.32
C GLY A 403 32.31 -8.64 24.35
N GLY A 404 31.13 -9.24 24.14
CA GLY A 404 30.94 -10.38 23.28
C GLY A 404 30.86 -9.93 21.82
N GLY A 405 31.77 -10.45 20.98
CA GLY A 405 31.60 -10.37 19.53
C GLY A 405 30.27 -10.99 19.07
N PHE A 406 29.95 -10.83 17.78
CA PHE A 406 28.79 -11.50 17.19
C PHE A 406 28.81 -13.00 17.49
N PRO A 407 27.64 -13.62 17.77
CA PRO A 407 27.59 -15.05 18.03
C PRO A 407 28.18 -15.79 16.84
N ARG A 408 29.01 -16.79 17.10
CA ARG A 408 29.19 -17.84 16.11
C ARG A 408 27.88 -18.62 16.02
N PHE A 409 27.09 -18.27 15.02
CA PHE A 409 25.92 -19.05 14.67
C PHE A 409 26.35 -20.43 14.19
N VAL A 410 25.63 -21.46 14.60
CA VAL A 410 25.68 -22.76 13.89
C VAL A 410 25.03 -22.54 12.53
N PHE A 411 25.33 -23.39 11.54
CA PHE A 411 24.77 -23.29 10.18
C PHE A 411 23.28 -22.88 10.15
N TRP A 412 22.41 -23.60 10.85
CA TRP A 412 20.97 -23.29 10.89
C TRP A 412 20.63 -21.97 11.59
N GLY A 413 21.42 -21.56 12.58
CA GLY A 413 21.29 -20.24 13.20
C GLY A 413 21.65 -19.11 12.23
N ALA A 414 22.68 -19.32 11.40
CA ALA A 414 23.10 -18.36 10.38
C ALA A 414 22.02 -18.22 9.30
N VAL A 415 21.48 -19.35 8.80
CA VAL A 415 20.39 -19.36 7.83
C VAL A 415 19.16 -18.60 8.35
N ARG A 416 18.72 -18.85 9.59
CA ARG A 416 17.57 -18.14 10.17
C ARG A 416 17.83 -16.65 10.35
N ALA A 417 19.04 -16.27 10.79
CA ALA A 417 19.43 -14.87 10.91
C ALA A 417 19.38 -14.18 9.55
N SER A 418 19.90 -14.81 8.49
CA SER A 418 19.83 -14.30 7.12
C SER A 418 18.39 -14.12 6.62
N LEU A 419 17.50 -15.08 6.91
CA LEU A 419 16.07 -14.97 6.56
C LEU A 419 15.40 -13.79 7.27
N VAL A 420 15.68 -13.59 8.57
CA VAL A 420 15.15 -12.44 9.33
C VAL A 420 15.69 -11.12 8.78
N VAL A 421 16.99 -11.04 8.44
CA VAL A 421 17.56 -9.85 7.80
C VAL A 421 16.88 -9.57 6.47
N GLY A 422 16.71 -10.59 5.62
CA GLY A 422 15.98 -10.44 4.35
C GLY A 422 14.54 -9.96 4.55
N LEU A 423 13.84 -10.47 5.56
CA LEU A 423 12.49 -10.03 5.91
C LEU A 423 12.43 -8.58 6.36
N VAL A 424 13.38 -8.14 7.18
CA VAL A 424 13.47 -6.74 7.61
C VAL A 424 13.75 -5.84 6.41
N LEU A 425 14.73 -6.19 5.56
CA LEU A 425 15.07 -5.40 4.38
C LEU A 425 13.89 -5.28 3.40
N THR A 426 13.31 -6.42 3.01
CA THR A 426 12.12 -6.42 2.14
C THR A 426 10.92 -5.72 2.79
N GLY A 427 10.76 -5.84 4.12
CA GLY A 427 9.75 -5.12 4.89
C GLY A 427 9.92 -3.59 4.82
N ILE A 428 11.15 -3.09 4.92
CA ILE A 428 11.45 -1.65 4.78
C ILE A 428 11.03 -1.15 3.40
N PHE A 429 11.41 -1.84 2.32
CA PHE A 429 10.98 -1.44 0.98
C PHE A 429 9.45 -1.51 0.81
N ARG A 430 8.78 -2.49 1.44
CA ARG A 430 7.31 -2.56 1.48
C ARG A 430 6.69 -1.36 2.19
N VAL A 431 7.35 -0.80 3.20
CA VAL A 431 6.93 0.45 3.84
C VAL A 431 7.16 1.64 2.91
N LEU A 432 8.32 1.73 2.25
CA LEU A 432 8.63 2.83 1.34
C LEU A 432 7.60 2.93 0.20
N LYS A 433 7.17 1.81 -0.38
CA LYS A 433 6.16 1.83 -1.46
C LYS A 433 4.79 2.36 -1.04
N ASN A 434 4.51 2.42 0.26
CA ASN A 434 3.25 2.93 0.80
C ASN A 434 3.29 4.44 1.04
N LEU A 435 4.46 5.08 0.86
CA LEU A 435 4.64 6.52 1.01
C LEU A 435 4.40 7.23 -0.33
N PRO A 436 3.80 8.43 -0.31
CA PRO A 436 3.46 9.16 -1.54
C PRO A 436 4.67 9.52 -2.40
N ALA A 437 5.83 9.75 -1.78
CA ALA A 437 7.07 10.15 -2.45
C ALA A 437 7.69 9.05 -3.33
N PHE A 438 7.35 7.78 -3.10
CA PHE A 438 7.95 6.66 -3.81
C PHE A 438 6.95 6.03 -4.78
N SER A 439 7.40 5.77 -6.00
CA SER A 439 6.70 4.89 -6.92
C SER A 439 7.71 3.91 -7.50
N PHE A 440 7.37 2.63 -7.48
CA PHE A 440 8.24 1.57 -8.02
C PHE A 440 7.60 0.96 -9.26
N ALA A 441 8.44 0.44 -10.15
CA ALA A 441 7.98 -0.34 -11.30
C ALA A 441 7.15 -1.55 -10.84
N PRO A 442 6.10 -1.94 -11.58
CA PRO A 442 5.23 -3.08 -11.23
C PRO A 442 5.99 -4.37 -10.91
N GLU A 443 7.02 -4.68 -11.69
CA GLU A 443 7.84 -5.89 -11.57
C GLU A 443 8.62 -5.88 -10.26
N LEU A 444 9.17 -4.72 -9.88
CA LEU A 444 9.88 -4.55 -8.62
C LEU A 444 8.93 -4.69 -7.43
N VAL A 445 7.72 -4.12 -7.51
CA VAL A 445 6.70 -4.27 -6.45
C VAL A 445 6.33 -5.74 -6.26
N MET A 446 6.04 -6.44 -7.36
CA MET A 446 5.71 -7.87 -7.35
C MET A 446 6.87 -8.70 -6.78
N GLY A 447 8.10 -8.48 -7.27
CA GLY A 447 9.29 -9.21 -6.81
C GLY A 447 9.54 -9.00 -5.31
N MET A 448 9.42 -7.77 -4.83
CA MET A 448 9.56 -7.44 -3.41
C MET A 448 8.48 -8.09 -2.53
N ASP A 449 7.21 -7.98 -2.91
CA ASP A 449 6.10 -8.55 -2.11
C ASP A 449 6.17 -10.08 -2.07
N LEU A 450 6.48 -10.73 -3.20
CA LEU A 450 6.67 -12.18 -3.27
C LEU A 450 7.92 -12.64 -2.51
N ALA A 451 9.03 -11.91 -2.59
CA ALA A 451 10.22 -12.21 -1.81
C ALA A 451 9.95 -12.11 -0.31
N HIS A 452 9.25 -11.07 0.14
CA HIS A 452 8.90 -10.90 1.55
C HIS A 452 8.01 -12.05 2.06
N LEU A 453 6.96 -12.40 1.30
CA LEU A 453 6.08 -13.53 1.62
C LEU A 453 6.84 -14.86 1.63
N GLY A 454 7.67 -15.10 0.61
CA GLY A 454 8.48 -16.31 0.48
C GLY A 454 9.47 -16.48 1.62
N LEU A 455 10.20 -15.42 1.99
CA LEU A 455 11.11 -15.43 3.14
C LEU A 455 10.38 -15.74 4.45
N ALA A 456 9.16 -15.21 4.64
CA ALA A 456 8.35 -15.49 5.82
C ALA A 456 7.92 -16.96 5.88
N ALA A 457 7.46 -17.50 4.74
CA ALA A 457 7.07 -18.90 4.63
C ALA A 457 8.25 -19.85 4.88
N VAL A 458 9.41 -19.59 4.27
CA VAL A 458 10.63 -20.38 4.49
C VAL A 458 11.10 -20.30 5.95
N LEU A 459 11.08 -19.12 6.56
CA LEU A 459 11.44 -18.96 7.97
C LEU A 459 10.49 -19.75 8.89
N GLY A 460 9.19 -19.72 8.61
CA GLY A 460 8.18 -20.48 9.35
C GLY A 460 8.40 -21.99 9.24
N ALA A 461 8.51 -22.51 8.00
CA ALA A 461 8.72 -23.92 7.72
C ALA A 461 10.04 -24.44 8.33
N LEU A 462 11.14 -23.69 8.16
CA LEU A 462 12.42 -24.03 8.76
C LEU A 462 12.36 -24.03 10.29
N SER A 463 11.69 -23.04 10.90
CA SER A 463 11.55 -22.98 12.36
C SER A 463 10.76 -24.17 12.90
N LEU A 464 9.71 -24.60 12.20
CA LEU A 464 8.93 -25.79 12.54
C LEU A 464 9.76 -27.07 12.40
N ALA A 465 10.48 -27.24 11.28
CA ALA A 465 11.32 -28.42 11.05
C ALA A 465 12.44 -28.58 12.08
N LEU A 466 13.09 -27.47 12.48
CA LEU A 466 14.11 -27.49 13.52
C LEU A 466 13.53 -27.80 14.90
N TRP A 467 12.31 -27.34 15.19
CA TRP A 467 11.62 -27.66 16.44
C TRP A 467 11.27 -29.15 16.52
N VAL A 468 10.69 -29.72 15.45
CA VAL A 468 10.34 -31.15 15.38
C VAL A 468 11.58 -32.05 15.44
N SER A 469 12.68 -31.65 14.80
CA SER A 469 13.92 -32.45 14.77
C SER A 469 14.82 -32.29 15.99
N GLY A 470 14.46 -31.45 16.96
CA GLY A 470 15.25 -31.23 18.18
C GLY A 470 16.64 -30.61 17.96
N ARG A 471 16.96 -30.11 16.75
CA ARG A 471 18.29 -29.57 16.43
C ARG A 471 18.50 -28.20 17.11
N LYS A 472 19.71 -27.98 17.65
CA LYS A 472 20.09 -26.68 18.27
C LYS A 472 19.96 -25.54 17.25
N ALA A 473 19.17 -24.54 17.62
CA ALA A 473 18.57 -23.64 16.63
C ALA A 473 19.30 -22.32 16.36
N TRP A 474 20.29 -21.92 17.19
CA TRP A 474 20.91 -20.60 17.09
C TRP A 474 22.43 -20.59 17.35
N THR A 475 22.88 -21.12 18.49
CA THR A 475 24.30 -21.04 18.90
C THR A 475 24.89 -22.40 19.21
N GLY A 476 26.15 -22.61 18.81
CA GLY A 476 26.92 -23.81 19.12
C GLY A 476 27.67 -23.66 20.44
N PRO A 477 28.24 -24.74 21.00
CA PRO A 477 29.17 -24.63 22.12
C PRO A 477 30.34 -23.72 21.72
N ALA A 478 30.71 -22.81 22.62
CA ALA A 478 31.93 -22.03 22.47
C ALA A 478 33.13 -22.99 22.48
N ARG A 479 33.92 -23.02 21.40
CA ARG A 479 35.21 -23.70 21.38
C ARG A 479 36.26 -22.83 22.03
#